data_AF-A0A972Z382-F1
#
_entry.id   AF-A0A972Z382-F1
#
_cell.length_a   1.000
_cell.length_b   1.000
_cell.length_c   1.000
_cell.angle_alpha   90.00
_cell.angle_beta   90.00
_cell.angle_gamma   90.00
#
_symmetry.space_group_name_H-M   'P 1'
#
loop_
_entity.id
_entity.type
_entity.pdbx_description
1 polymer ?
#
loop_
_entity_poly.entity_id
_entity_poly.type
_entity_poly.pdbx_seq_one_letter_code
_entity_poly.pdbx_strand_id
1 'polypeptide(L)'
;MLSSSAQATGVGLDLRSLGDRERSPGREDASALLRFADALVGRTTDLDDARDHLTDVLGAEAIAPAAAAAGNFEMMNRVVDATGIPAPRRMDQLAPQLGLRLVDGELLT
;
A
#
# COMPACT_ATOMS: atom_id res chain seq x y z
N MET A 1 -6.58 -4.15 -10.38
CA MET A 1 -6.64 -2.75 -10.86
C MET A 1 -5.26 -2.14 -10.97
N LEU A 2 -4.48 -2.04 -9.88
CA LEU A 2 -3.13 -1.44 -9.91
C LEU A 2 -2.17 -2.12 -10.91
N SER A 3 -2.09 -3.45 -10.91
CA SER A 3 -1.25 -4.22 -11.86
C SER A 3 -1.60 -3.96 -13.33
N SER A 4 -2.89 -4.00 -13.65
CA SER A 4 -3.40 -3.70 -14.99
C SER A 4 -3.15 -2.24 -15.39
N SER A 5 -3.29 -1.29 -14.45
CA SER A 5 -2.99 0.12 -14.69
C SER A 5 -1.51 0.35 -14.97
N ALA A 6 -0.62 -0.28 -14.20
CA ALA A 6 0.83 -0.19 -14.40
C ALA A 6 1.23 -0.70 -15.80
N GLN A 7 0.67 -1.85 -16.21
CA GLN A 7 0.89 -2.41 -17.55
C GLN A 7 0.37 -1.49 -18.66
N ALA A 8 -0.85 -0.96 -18.52
CA ALA A 8 -1.46 -0.10 -19.52
C ALA A 8 -0.71 1.24 -19.71
N THR A 9 -0.08 1.74 -18.64
CA THR A 9 0.65 3.02 -18.64
C THR A 9 2.15 2.86 -18.89
N GLY A 10 2.65 1.63 -19.05
CA GLY A 10 4.09 1.35 -19.18
C GLY A 10 4.89 1.68 -17.92
N VAL A 11 4.23 1.79 -16.77
CA VAL A 11 4.84 2.13 -15.49
C VAL A 11 5.50 0.88 -14.89
N GLY A 12 6.82 0.93 -14.73
CA GLY A 12 7.56 -0.07 -13.96
C GLY A 12 7.28 0.07 -12.47
N LEU A 13 6.72 -0.96 -11.84
CA LEU A 13 6.46 -1.03 -10.41
C LEU A 13 6.60 -2.47 -9.93
N ASP A 14 7.47 -2.72 -8.95
CA ASP A 14 7.59 -4.04 -8.35
C ASP A 14 6.57 -4.22 -7.22
N LEU A 15 5.41 -4.82 -7.54
CA LEU A 15 4.31 -5.01 -6.60
C LEU A 15 4.64 -5.91 -5.42
N ARG A 16 5.74 -6.69 -5.49
CA ARG A 16 6.18 -7.52 -4.37
C ARG A 16 6.64 -6.68 -3.17
N SER A 17 7.02 -5.43 -3.41
CA SER A 17 7.37 -4.47 -2.35
C SER A 17 6.22 -4.15 -1.39
N LEU A 18 4.97 -4.45 -1.75
CA LEU A 18 3.80 -4.18 -0.90
C LEU A 18 3.76 -5.09 0.32
N GLY A 19 4.06 -6.38 0.14
CA GLY A 19 4.11 -7.41 1.19
C GLY A 19 5.51 -7.74 1.68
N ASP A 20 6.56 -7.38 0.93
CA ASP A 20 7.96 -7.52 1.33
C ASP A 20 8.64 -6.15 1.39
N ARG A 21 8.74 -5.59 2.61
CA ARG A 21 9.23 -4.23 2.85
C ARG A 21 10.75 -4.08 2.71
N GLU A 22 11.49 -5.17 2.59
CA GLU A 22 12.92 -5.12 2.25
C GLU A 22 13.13 -4.87 0.75
N ARG A 23 12.05 -4.99 -0.05
CA ARG A 23 12.09 -4.91 -1.49
C ARG A 23 11.71 -3.52 -1.97
N SER A 24 12.58 -2.89 -2.76
CA SER A 24 12.26 -1.61 -3.39
C SER A 24 11.13 -1.76 -4.43
N PRO A 25 10.17 -0.82 -4.50
CA PRO A 25 9.18 -0.76 -5.58
C PRO A 25 9.80 -0.38 -6.94
N GLY A 26 11.10 -0.02 -6.97
CA GLY A 26 11.82 0.38 -8.18
C GLY A 26 11.65 1.85 -8.57
N ARG A 27 10.95 2.64 -7.74
CA ARG A 27 10.76 4.08 -7.93
C ARG A 27 10.78 4.82 -6.59
N GLU A 28 11.37 6.00 -6.59
CA GLU A 28 11.48 6.85 -5.41
C GLU A 28 10.10 7.38 -4.97
N ASP A 29 9.28 7.84 -5.90
CA ASP A 29 7.92 8.31 -5.61
C ASP A 29 7.01 7.23 -5.00
N ALA A 30 7.09 6.00 -5.52
CA ALA A 30 6.40 4.86 -4.94
C ALA A 30 6.90 4.55 -3.53
N SER A 31 8.21 4.66 -3.28
CA SER A 31 8.81 4.43 -1.96
C SER A 31 8.34 5.49 -0.95
N ALA A 32 8.33 6.76 -1.36
CA ALA A 32 7.87 7.87 -0.54
C ALA A 32 6.36 7.74 -0.20
N LEU A 33 5.53 7.36 -1.19
CA LEU A 33 4.11 7.10 -0.98
C LEU A 33 3.86 5.96 0.01
N LEU A 34 4.60 4.85 -0.13
CA LEU A 34 4.48 3.71 0.79
C LEU A 34 4.88 4.11 2.22
N ARG A 35 6.02 4.78 2.38
CA ARG A 35 6.48 5.27 3.69
C ARG A 35 5.45 6.18 4.35
N PHE A 36 4.86 7.11 3.60
CA PHE A 36 3.81 8.00 4.11
C PHE A 36 2.54 7.23 4.51
N ALA A 37 2.08 6.31 3.66
CA ALA A 37 0.91 5.48 3.94
C ALA A 37 1.12 4.62 5.18
N ASP A 38 2.29 4.00 5.33
CA ASP A 38 2.64 3.19 6.49
C ASP A 38 2.64 3.99 7.78
N ALA A 39 3.26 5.17 7.76
CA ALA A 39 3.31 6.00 8.95
C ALA A 39 1.92 6.52 9.34
N LEU A 40 1.09 6.85 8.34
CA LEU A 40 -0.27 7.34 8.54
C LEU A 40 -1.19 6.26 9.12
N VAL A 41 -1.15 5.05 8.54
CA VAL A 41 -1.99 3.92 8.97
C VAL A 41 -1.50 3.35 10.29
N GLY A 42 -0.18 3.17 10.42
CA GLY A 42 0.48 2.68 11.64
C GLY A 42 0.47 3.67 12.79
N ARG A 43 0.10 4.94 12.55
CA ARG A 43 0.14 6.04 13.53
C ARG A 43 1.51 6.15 14.20
N THR A 44 2.56 6.00 13.42
CA THR A 44 3.94 6.05 13.90
C THR A 44 4.37 7.48 14.16
N THR A 45 5.40 7.66 14.97
CA THR A 45 5.91 8.99 15.35
C THR A 45 6.63 9.72 14.22
N ASP A 46 7.02 9.00 13.15
CA ASP A 46 7.73 9.54 11.98
C ASP A 46 6.80 10.01 10.85
N LEU A 47 5.50 10.16 11.11
CA LEU A 47 4.52 10.62 10.12
C LEU A 47 4.88 12.00 9.53
N ASP A 48 5.37 12.92 10.35
CA ASP A 48 5.75 14.25 9.87
C ASP A 48 6.98 14.16 8.93
N ASP A 49 8.00 13.40 9.30
CA ASP A 49 9.18 13.14 8.45
C ASP A 49 8.79 12.44 7.13
N ALA A 50 7.83 11.53 7.17
CA ALA A 50 7.33 10.84 5.99
C ALA A 50 6.53 11.78 5.08
N ARG A 51 5.77 12.71 5.65
CA ARG A 51 5.02 13.74 4.90
C ARG A 51 5.96 14.75 4.24
N ASP A 52 6.99 15.19 4.96
CA ASP A 52 7.99 16.12 4.45
C ASP A 52 8.75 15.48 3.28
N HIS A 53 9.20 14.24 3.46
CA HIS A 53 9.86 13.51 2.38
C HIS A 53 8.96 13.30 1.15
N LEU A 54 7.67 12.97 1.34
CA LEU A 54 6.72 12.85 0.23
C LEU A 54 6.51 14.20 -0.48
N THR A 55 6.47 15.30 0.27
CA THR A 55 6.36 16.66 -0.27
C THR A 55 7.59 17.00 -1.12
N ASP A 56 8.79 16.63 -0.68
CA ASP A 56 10.03 16.87 -1.43
C ASP A 56 10.07 16.09 -2.75
N VAL A 57 9.53 14.86 -2.77
CA VAL A 57 9.57 13.98 -3.95
C VAL A 57 8.45 14.26 -4.95
N LEU A 58 7.23 14.52 -4.46
CA LEU A 58 6.02 14.62 -5.30
C LEU A 58 5.30 15.98 -5.27
N GLY A 59 5.75 16.92 -4.43
CA GLY A 59 5.09 18.20 -4.24
C GLY A 59 3.98 18.16 -3.18
N ALA A 60 3.65 19.32 -2.64
CA ALA A 60 2.66 19.47 -1.57
C ALA A 60 1.24 19.07 -2.02
N GLU A 61 0.94 19.20 -3.32
CA GLU A 61 -0.32 18.79 -3.93
C GLU A 61 -0.57 17.27 -3.86
N ALA A 62 0.48 16.46 -3.70
CA ALA A 62 0.37 15.01 -3.61
C ALA A 62 -0.11 14.53 -2.22
N ILE A 63 0.00 15.35 -1.18
CA ILE A 63 -0.30 14.95 0.20
C ILE A 63 -1.80 14.68 0.40
N ALA A 64 -2.65 15.62 -0.02
CA ALA A 64 -4.10 15.47 0.11
C ALA A 64 -4.66 14.21 -0.60
N PRO A 65 -4.35 13.94 -1.88
CA PRO A 65 -4.83 12.74 -2.55
C PRO A 65 -4.25 11.45 -1.96
N ALA A 66 -2.97 11.44 -1.52
CA ALA A 66 -2.38 10.29 -0.85
C ALA A 66 -3.10 9.96 0.48
N ALA A 67 -3.32 10.98 1.31
CA ALA A 67 -4.04 10.84 2.57
C ALA A 67 -5.50 10.42 2.36
N ALA A 68 -6.16 10.98 1.34
CA ALA A 68 -7.54 10.61 0.99
C ALA A 68 -7.64 9.15 0.55
N ALA A 69 -6.71 8.67 -0.28
CA ALA A 69 -6.65 7.28 -0.69
C ALA A 69 -6.47 6.36 0.52
N ALA A 70 -5.46 6.63 1.36
CA ALA A 70 -5.21 5.85 2.58
C ALA A 70 -6.42 5.84 3.52
N GLY A 71 -7.01 7.02 3.79
CA GLY A 71 -8.19 7.15 4.65
C GLY A 71 -9.41 6.38 4.14
N ASN A 72 -9.65 6.38 2.83
CA ASN A 72 -10.74 5.62 2.22
C ASN A 72 -10.55 4.10 2.40
N PHE A 73 -9.35 3.58 2.16
CA PHE A 73 -9.07 2.15 2.37
C PHE A 73 -9.15 1.77 3.86
N GLU A 74 -8.64 2.61 4.76
CA GLU A 74 -8.73 2.39 6.19
C GLU A 74 -10.16 2.39 6.74
N MET A 75 -11.03 3.23 6.18
CA MET A 75 -12.46 3.16 6.48
C MET A 75 -13.04 1.80 6.09
N MET A 76 -12.72 1.29 4.90
CA MET A 76 -13.19 -0.01 4.43
C MET A 76 -12.63 -1.17 5.28
N ASN A 77 -11.34 -1.11 5.67
CA ASN A 77 -10.73 -2.08 6.56
C ASN A 77 -11.51 -2.19 7.87
N ARG A 78 -11.86 -1.06 8.50
CA ARG A 78 -12.67 -1.05 9.74
C ARG A 78 -14.04 -1.69 9.56
N VAL A 79 -14.70 -1.47 8.42
CA VAL A 79 -16.00 -2.11 8.13
C VAL A 79 -15.83 -3.62 8.00
N VAL A 80 -14.80 -4.07 7.28
CA VAL A 80 -14.49 -5.50 7.10
C VAL A 80 -14.19 -6.16 8.44
N ASP A 81 -13.33 -5.54 9.26
CA ASP A 81 -12.95 -6.04 10.59
C ASP A 81 -14.16 -6.12 11.52
N ALA A 82 -15.01 -5.10 11.55
CA ALA A 82 -16.18 -5.04 12.42
C ALA A 82 -17.28 -6.05 12.02
N THR A 83 -17.31 -6.49 10.76
CA THR A 83 -18.32 -7.42 10.23
C THR A 83 -17.81 -8.84 10.05
N GLY A 84 -16.49 -9.07 10.19
CA GLY A 84 -15.87 -10.38 10.02
C GLY A 84 -15.95 -10.91 8.57
N ILE A 85 -16.04 -10.02 7.57
CA ILE A 85 -16.08 -10.43 6.17
C ILE A 85 -14.70 -11.00 5.78
N PRO A 86 -14.59 -12.28 5.39
CA PRO A 86 -13.30 -12.84 5.02
C PRO A 86 -12.84 -12.32 3.65
N ALA A 87 -11.52 -12.26 3.46
CA ALA A 87 -10.95 -12.06 2.14
C ALA A 87 -11.41 -13.18 1.18
N PRO A 88 -11.87 -12.86 -0.04
CA PRO A 88 -12.28 -13.88 -0.99
C PRO A 88 -11.09 -14.76 -1.42
N ARG A 89 -11.22 -16.09 -1.37
CA ARG A 89 -10.16 -17.04 -1.82
C ARG A 89 -9.65 -16.82 -3.24
N ARG A 90 -10.44 -16.17 -4.12
CA ARG A 90 -9.95 -15.75 -5.45
C ARG A 90 -8.76 -14.79 -5.38
N MET A 91 -8.55 -14.12 -4.25
CA MET A 91 -7.43 -13.21 -4.02
C MET A 91 -6.14 -13.94 -3.61
N ASP A 92 -6.21 -15.22 -3.23
CA ASP A 92 -5.03 -16.02 -2.86
C ASP A 92 -4.00 -16.06 -3.99
N GLN A 93 -4.47 -16.06 -5.24
CA GLN A 93 -3.63 -16.04 -6.44
C GLN A 93 -2.81 -14.74 -6.60
N LEU A 94 -3.21 -13.67 -5.91
CA LEU A 94 -2.51 -12.39 -5.92
C LEU A 94 -1.41 -12.31 -4.84
N ALA A 95 -1.49 -13.10 -3.77
CA ALA A 95 -0.57 -13.01 -2.65
C ALA A 95 0.92 -13.11 -3.08
N PRO A 96 1.35 -14.08 -3.91
CA PRO A 96 2.74 -14.14 -4.37
C PRO A 96 3.16 -12.91 -5.20
N GLN A 97 2.23 -12.32 -5.95
CA GLN A 97 2.49 -11.13 -6.77
C GLN A 97 2.68 -9.88 -5.91
N LEU A 98 2.09 -9.87 -4.72
CA LEU A 98 2.20 -8.80 -3.73
C LEU A 98 3.36 -9.04 -2.75
N GLY A 99 4.10 -10.15 -2.86
CA GLY A 99 5.16 -10.50 -1.91
C GLY A 99 4.63 -11.09 -0.59
N LEU A 100 3.34 -11.43 -0.53
CA LEU A 100 2.72 -12.03 0.64
C LEU A 100 2.87 -13.56 0.60
N ARG A 101 3.09 -14.16 1.77
CA ARG A 101 3.09 -15.62 1.95
C ARG A 101 1.74 -16.02 2.54
N LEU A 102 1.02 -16.90 1.83
CA LEU A 102 -0.14 -17.57 2.39
C LEU A 102 0.35 -18.74 3.25
N VAL A 103 -0.16 -18.85 4.48
CA VAL A 103 0.04 -20.03 5.32
C VAL A 103 -1.34 -20.64 5.52
N ASP A 104 -1.52 -21.90 5.09
CA ASP A 104 -2.77 -22.66 5.18
C ASP A 104 -4.02 -21.98 4.57
N GLY A 105 -3.84 -21.04 3.63
CA GLY A 105 -4.93 -20.30 3.00
C GLY A 105 -5.46 -19.13 3.84
N GLU A 106 -4.73 -18.72 4.87
CA GLU A 106 -4.97 -17.50 5.65
C GLU A 106 -3.81 -16.51 5.49
N LEU A 107 -4.13 -15.21 5.48
CA LEU A 107 -3.15 -14.14 5.52
C LEU A 107 -2.67 -13.99 6.97
N LEU A 108 -1.38 -14.22 7.23
CA LEU A 108 -0.77 -13.88 8.52
C LEU A 108 -0.86 -12.36 8.72
N THR A 109 -1.45 -11.97 9.85
CA THR A 109 -1.48 -10.60 10.36
C THR A 109 -0.15 -10.23 11.00
#